data_AF-A0A955E0U8-F1
#
_entry.id   AF-A0A955E0U8-F1
#
_cell.length_a   1.000
_cell.length_b   1.000
_cell.length_c   1.000
_cell.angle_alpha   90.00
_cell.angle_beta   90.00
_cell.angle_gamma   90.00
#
_symmetry.space_group_name_H-M   'P 1'
#
loop_
_entity.id
_entity.type
_entity.pdbx_description
1 polymer ?
#
loop_
_entity_poly.entity_id
_entity_poly.type
_entity_poly.pdbx_seq_one_letter_code
_entity_poly.pdbx_strand_id
1 'polypeptide(L)'
;MYEALNQPIEVLISFTKNGPIPTSFIWKKKEYYIQELNFIYKEKRGNETIHYFMVSDDSAAYKLCFETESLRWLLMEVYDTLQPENGVSAVKERITITYARQNNITC
;
A
#
# COMPACT_ATOMS: atom_id res chain seq x y z
N MET A 1 3.67 11.99 9.64
CA MET A 1 5.05 11.94 9.07
C MET A 1 5.04 11.14 7.76
N TYR A 2 5.84 11.49 6.74
CA TYR A 2 5.95 10.73 5.47
C TYR A 2 7.38 10.17 5.30
N GLU A 3 7.51 8.88 5.03
CA GLU A 3 8.80 8.22 4.81
C GLU A 3 8.73 7.30 3.58
N ALA A 4 9.64 7.48 2.62
CA ALA A 4 9.81 6.62 1.45
C ALA A 4 11.02 5.70 1.68
N LEU A 5 10.81 4.38 1.62
CA LEU A 5 11.75 3.41 2.20
C LEU A 5 12.25 2.35 1.22
N ASN A 6 11.41 1.89 0.29
CA ASN A 6 11.71 0.78 -0.63
C ASN A 6 12.40 -0.42 0.07
N GLN A 7 11.88 -0.81 1.23
CA GLN A 7 12.50 -1.82 2.11
C GLN A 7 11.82 -3.18 1.95
N PRO A 8 12.57 -4.30 1.87
CA PRO A 8 11.99 -5.62 1.88
C PRO A 8 11.30 -5.90 3.22
N ILE A 9 10.11 -6.48 3.15
CA ILE A 9 9.29 -6.84 4.30
C ILE A 9 8.72 -8.25 4.15
N GLU A 10 8.33 -8.84 5.27
CA GLU A 10 7.57 -10.09 5.29
C GLU A 10 6.09 -9.75 5.39
N VAL A 11 5.24 -10.36 4.53
CA VAL A 11 3.81 -10.07 4.48
C VAL A 11 3.05 -11.38 4.56
N LEU A 12 2.09 -11.45 5.50
CA LEU A 12 1.08 -12.49 5.52
C LEU A 12 -0.07 -12.08 4.60
N ILE A 13 -0.39 -12.95 3.65
CA ILE A 13 -1.42 -12.69 2.65
C ILE A 13 -2.39 -13.87 2.53
N SER A 14 -3.67 -13.55 2.42
CA SER A 14 -4.73 -14.51 2.15
C SER A 14 -5.16 -14.41 0.69
N PHE A 15 -5.07 -15.52 -0.04
CA PHE A 15 -5.60 -15.62 -1.40
C PHE A 15 -7.06 -16.07 -1.34
N THR A 16 -7.96 -15.15 -1.65
CA THR A 16 -9.40 -15.40 -1.66
C THR A 16 -9.94 -15.49 -3.08
N LYS A 17 -11.21 -15.87 -3.23
CA LYS A 17 -11.91 -15.84 -4.54
C LYS A 17 -11.94 -14.43 -5.15
N ASN A 18 -11.88 -13.39 -4.33
CA ASN A 18 -11.93 -12.00 -4.76
C ASN A 18 -10.53 -11.41 -5.01
N GLY A 19 -9.48 -12.22 -4.80
CA GLY A 19 -8.10 -11.83 -4.98
C GLY A 19 -7.28 -11.84 -3.69
N PRO A 20 -6.01 -11.39 -3.80
CA PRO A 20 -5.07 -11.35 -2.69
C PRO A 20 -5.42 -10.24 -1.69
N ILE A 21 -5.50 -10.60 -0.41
CA ILE A 21 -5.81 -9.70 0.71
C ILE A 21 -4.68 -9.78 1.73
N PRO A 22 -3.79 -8.78 1.82
CA PRO A 22 -2.75 -8.75 2.85
C PRO A 22 -3.38 -8.55 4.24
N THR A 23 -2.93 -9.34 5.23
CA THR A 23 -3.51 -9.37 6.58
C THR A 23 -2.60 -8.77 7.64
N SER A 24 -1.30 -9.02 7.53
CA SER A 24 -0.29 -8.42 8.41
C SER A 24 1.07 -8.36 7.71
N PHE A 25 1.98 -7.54 8.23
CA PHE A 25 3.35 -7.50 7.76
C PHE A 25 4.33 -7.22 8.90
N ILE A 26 5.58 -7.66 8.73
CA ILE A 26 6.66 -7.43 9.69
C ILE A 26 7.59 -6.35 9.14
N TRP A 27 7.76 -5.29 9.90
CA TRP A 27 8.69 -4.20 9.62
C TRP A 27 9.44 -3.79 10.88
N LYS A 28 10.76 -3.60 10.79
CA LYS A 28 11.63 -3.27 11.95
C LYS A 28 11.43 -4.22 13.15
N LYS A 29 11.24 -5.52 12.89
CA LYS A 29 10.97 -6.58 13.89
C LYS A 29 9.67 -6.40 14.68
N LYS A 30 8.75 -5.58 14.19
CA LYS A 30 7.40 -5.42 14.74
C LYS A 30 6.38 -5.89 13.71
N GLU A 31 5.39 -6.63 14.17
CA GLU A 31 4.24 -7.02 13.34
C GLU A 31 3.19 -5.89 13.35
N TYR A 32 2.66 -5.59 12.17
CA TYR A 32 1.61 -4.61 11.93
C TYR A 32 0.41 -5.33 11.34
N TYR A 33 -0.73 -5.24 12.02
CA TYR A 33 -1.99 -5.79 11.54
C TYR A 33 -2.68 -4.78 10.62
N ILE A 34 -3.09 -5.26 9.45
CA ILE A 34 -3.82 -4.45 8.48
C ILE A 34 -5.30 -4.49 8.89
N GLN A 35 -5.87 -3.32 9.13
CA GLN A 35 -7.29 -3.19 9.47
C GLN A 35 -8.14 -2.90 8.23
N GLU A 36 -7.63 -2.06 7.34
CA GLU A 36 -8.34 -1.67 6.12
C GLU A 36 -7.43 -1.81 4.89
N LEU A 37 -7.96 -2.47 3.86
CA LEU A 37 -7.36 -2.51 2.52
C LEU A 37 -8.05 -1.47 1.65
N ASN A 38 -7.42 -0.31 1.52
CA ASN A 38 -8.04 0.86 0.91
C ASN A 38 -8.06 0.77 -0.61
N PHE A 39 -6.95 0.35 -1.21
CA PHE A 39 -6.81 0.37 -2.65
C PHE A 39 -5.82 -0.67 -3.14
N ILE A 40 -6.14 -1.31 -4.27
CA ILE A 40 -5.27 -2.24 -4.96
C ILE A 40 -5.19 -1.80 -6.41
N TYR A 41 -3.98 -1.64 -6.92
CA TYR A 41 -3.75 -1.43 -8.34
C TYR A 41 -2.52 -2.18 -8.81
N LYS A 42 -2.39 -2.34 -10.12
CA LYS A 42 -1.23 -2.97 -10.73
C LYS A 42 -0.65 -2.10 -11.82
N GLU A 43 0.66 -2.12 -11.91
CA GLU A 43 1.43 -1.45 -12.95
C GLU A 43 2.15 -2.52 -13.77
N LYS A 44 2.21 -2.34 -15.09
CA LYS A 44 3.09 -3.15 -15.95
C LYS A 44 4.38 -2.41 -16.19
N ARG A 45 5.50 -2.98 -15.73
CA ARG A 45 6.85 -2.47 -15.98
C ARG A 45 7.56 -3.45 -16.90
N GLY A 46 7.46 -3.20 -18.21
CA GLY A 46 7.94 -4.15 -19.22
C GLY A 46 7.16 -5.46 -19.14
N ASN A 47 7.85 -6.57 -18.86
CA ASN A 47 7.23 -7.88 -18.65
C ASN A 47 6.81 -8.15 -17.21
N GLU A 48 7.26 -7.32 -16.26
CA GLU A 48 6.92 -7.46 -14.85
C GLU A 48 5.55 -6.82 -14.56
N THR A 49 4.74 -7.49 -13.74
CA THR A 49 3.54 -6.90 -13.16
C THR A 49 3.80 -6.61 -11.70
N ILE A 50 3.66 -5.34 -11.31
CA ILE A 50 3.85 -4.91 -9.93
C ILE A 50 2.48 -4.65 -9.33
N HIS A 51 2.18 -5.29 -8.22
CA HIS A 51 0.95 -5.06 -7.47
C HIS A 51 1.21 -4.11 -6.32
N TYR A 52 0.41 -3.05 -6.23
CA TYR A 52 0.46 -2.10 -5.12
C TYR A 52 -0.77 -2.24 -4.26
N PHE A 53 -0.56 -2.26 -2.96
CA PHE A 53 -1.60 -2.36 -1.94
C PHE A 53 -1.47 -1.16 -1.01
N MET A 54 -2.50 -0.34 -0.95
CA MET A 54 -2.61 0.72 0.05
C MET A 54 -3.42 0.18 1.22
N VAL A 55 -2.77 0.10 2.37
CA VAL A 55 -3.33 -0.47 3.60
C VAL A 55 -3.25 0.54 4.72
N SER A 56 -4.12 0.43 5.71
CA SER A 56 -4.04 1.26 6.92
C SER A 56 -4.36 0.49 8.18
N ASP A 57 -3.79 0.98 9.27
CA ASP A 57 -4.21 0.73 10.64
C ASP A 57 -4.86 2.02 11.21
N ASP A 58 -5.23 2.00 12.49
CA ASP A 58 -5.84 3.14 13.19
C ASP A 58 -4.93 4.40 13.25
N SER A 59 -3.62 4.24 13.05
CA SER A 59 -2.59 5.25 13.31
C SER A 59 -1.80 5.67 12.07
N ALA A 60 -1.75 4.85 11.04
CA ALA A 60 -0.92 5.07 9.86
C ALA A 60 -1.48 4.35 8.63
N ALA A 61 -1.11 4.86 7.46
CA ALA A 61 -1.30 4.21 6.18
C ALA A 61 0.04 3.80 5.58
N TYR A 62 0.05 2.72 4.82
CA TYR A 62 1.24 2.12 4.25
C TYR A 62 0.98 1.75 2.79
N LYS A 63 1.99 2.00 1.95
CA LYS A 63 2.00 1.52 0.58
C LYS A 63 2.92 0.32 0.47
N LEU A 64 2.32 -0.84 0.22
CA LEU A 64 3.03 -2.09 -0.03
C LEU A 64 3.12 -2.35 -1.52
N CYS A 65 4.20 -2.99 -1.95
CA CYS A 65 4.46 -3.37 -3.32
C CYS A 65 4.82 -4.86 -3.36
N PHE A 66 4.24 -5.59 -4.30
CA PHE A 66 4.54 -6.99 -4.58
C PHE A 66 5.01 -7.14 -6.02
N GLU A 67 6.26 -7.53 -6.18
CA GLU A 67 6.92 -7.81 -7.46
C GLU A 67 6.62 -9.25 -7.88
N THR A 68 5.89 -9.48 -8.98
CA THR A 68 5.51 -10.86 -9.37
C THR A 68 6.66 -11.67 -9.94
N GLU A 69 7.69 -11.01 -10.46
CA GLU A 69 8.85 -11.71 -11.04
C GLU A 69 9.80 -12.19 -9.94
N SER A 70 10.09 -11.33 -8.98
CA SER A 70 10.99 -11.66 -7.86
C SER A 70 10.28 -12.32 -6.68
N LEU A 71 8.95 -12.29 -6.64
CA LEU A 71 8.09 -12.74 -5.54
C LEU A 71 8.42 -12.04 -4.21
N ARG A 72 8.83 -10.77 -4.26
CA ARG A 72 9.23 -9.99 -3.08
C ARG A 72 8.19 -8.94 -2.72
N TRP A 73 8.09 -8.70 -1.42
CA TRP A 73 7.32 -7.61 -0.85
C TRP A 73 8.23 -6.47 -0.42
N LEU A 74 7.80 -5.26 -0.75
CA LEU A 74 8.50 -4.02 -0.43
C LEU A 74 7.54 -3.05 0.26
N LEU A 75 7.99 -2.44 1.35
CA LEU A 75 7.37 -1.27 1.95
C LEU A 75 7.88 -0.03 1.21
N MET A 76 6.98 0.60 0.45
CA MET A 76 7.32 1.76 -0.38
C MET A 76 7.23 3.05 0.43
N GLU A 77 6.10 3.24 1.11
CA GLU A 77 5.77 4.50 1.79
C GLU A 77 5.04 4.25 3.10
N VAL A 78 5.31 5.12 4.08
CA VAL A 78 4.62 5.17 5.38
C VAL A 78 4.05 6.57 5.57
N TYR A 79 2.78 6.63 5.96
CA TYR A 79 2.02 7.85 6.22
C TYR A 79 1.49 7.80 7.65
N ASP A 80 2.16 8.48 8.57
CA ASP A 80 1.70 8.61 9.96
C ASP A 80 0.60 9.69 10.05
N THR A 81 -0.54 9.30 10.62
CA THR A 81 -1.79 10.08 10.65
C THR A 81 -1.94 10.97 11.87
N LEU A 82 -0.92 11.10 12.72
CA LEU A 82 -0.92 11.98 13.89
C LEU A 82 -0.93 13.50 13.58
N GLN A 83 -1.31 13.91 12.36
CA GLN A 83 -1.59 15.32 12.02
C GLN A 83 -3.10 15.51 11.80
N PRO A 84 -3.78 16.33 12.63
CA PRO A 84 -5.25 16.47 12.62
C PRO A 84 -5.79 17.05 11.30
N GLU A 85 -4.97 17.71 10.49
CA GLU A 85 -5.36 18.21 9.16
C GLU A 85 -5.22 17.19 8.01
N ASN A 86 -4.60 16.02 8.23
CA ASN A 86 -4.26 15.03 7.19
C ASN A 86 -4.77 13.62 7.55
N GLY A 87 -6.01 13.51 8.06
CA GLY A 87 -6.62 12.24 8.40
C GLY A 87 -6.64 11.24 7.24
N VAL A 88 -6.87 9.95 7.55
CA VAL A 88 -6.88 8.83 6.59
C VAL A 88 -7.70 9.16 5.32
N SER A 89 -8.80 9.93 5.42
CA SER A 89 -9.57 10.43 4.27
C SER A 89 -8.81 11.39 3.35
N ALA A 90 -8.00 12.30 3.87
CA ALA A 90 -7.20 13.24 3.06
C ALA A 90 -6.03 12.54 2.36
N VAL A 91 -5.46 11.52 3.01
CA VAL A 91 -4.46 10.63 2.41
C VAL A 91 -5.13 9.77 1.33
N LYS A 92 -6.30 9.17 1.60
CA LYS A 92 -7.14 8.45 0.61
C LYS A 92 -7.49 9.33 -0.60
N GLU A 93 -7.87 10.59 -0.40
CA GLU A 93 -8.14 11.56 -1.48
C GLU A 93 -6.87 11.90 -2.27
N ARG A 94 -5.75 12.22 -1.61
CA ARG A 94 -4.48 12.51 -2.32
C ARG A 94 -3.97 11.30 -3.12
N ILE A 95 -4.14 10.08 -2.61
CA ILE A 95 -3.79 8.85 -3.33
C ILE A 95 -4.71 8.64 -4.52
N THR A 96 -6.03 8.85 -4.33
CA THR A 96 -7.03 8.73 -5.41
C THR A 96 -6.80 9.77 -6.50
N ILE A 97 -6.48 11.02 -6.15
CA ILE A 97 -6.20 12.12 -7.09
C ILE A 97 -4.88 11.90 -7.84
N THR A 98 -3.83 11.43 -7.15
CA THR A 98 -2.55 11.07 -7.80
C THR A 98 -2.76 9.94 -8.81
N TYR A 99 -3.56 8.94 -8.45
CA TYR A 99 -3.91 7.82 -9.33
C TYR A 99 -4.80 8.23 -10.52
N ALA A 100 -5.80 9.09 -10.30
CA ALA A 100 -6.67 9.63 -11.36
C ALA A 100 -5.87 10.46 -12.38
N ARG A 101 -4.90 11.25 -11.91
CA ARG A 101 -3.95 11.98 -12.77
C ARG A 101 -3.04 11.05 -13.57
N GLN A 102 -2.54 9.97 -12.97
CA GLN A 102 -1.67 9.00 -13.66
C GLN A 102 -2.42 8.16 -14.71
N ASN A 103 -3.74 7.98 -14.56
CA ASN A 103 -4.54 7.14 -15.45
C ASN A 103 -5.50 7.92 -16.37
N ASN A 104 -5.38 9.26 -16.45
CA ASN A 104 -6.29 10.13 -17.23
C ASN A 104 -7.78 9.88 -16.95
N ILE A 105 -8.11 9.49 -15.71
CA ILE A 105 -9.50 9.31 -15.29
C ILE A 105 -9.97 10.68 -14.83
N THR A 106 -10.66 11.40 -15.71
CA THR A 106 -11.37 12.64 -15.36
C THR A 106 -12.50 12.29 -14.39
N CYS A 107 -12.46 12.86 -13.19
CA CYS A 107 -13.59 12.92 -12.27
C CYS A 107 -14.73 13.77 -12.85
#